data_AF-H9GBS3-F1
#
_entry.id   AF-H9GBS3-F1
#
_cell.length_a   1.000
_cell.length_b   1.000
_cell.length_c   1.000
_cell.angle_alpha   90.00
_cell.angle_beta   90.00
_cell.angle_gamma   90.00
#
_symmetry.space_group_name_H-M   'P 1'
#
loop_
_entity.id
_entity.type
_entity.pdbx_description
1 polymer ?
#
loop_
_entity_poly.entity_id
_entity_poly.type
_entity_poly.pdbx_seq_one_letter_code
_entity_poly.pdbx_strand_id
1 'polypeptide(L)'
;LGRWRLSLDRLLDALENLEEADLKRFKRKLNEFPVKKGYENIPKGRLEKADALDLAELLLSFYAEEYAEEVAIGVLEEINCKRQAEKLASLAGTKISASLPAVRISGRVHFIDRHREELIQRTPIDQVLDCLYGTVLTPEQYEKIRAKETNQEKMRELYYKIMPSWNNYCKDQLYVALKDKNPYLIEDLEGK
;
A
#
# COMPACT_ATOMS: atom_id res chain seq x y z
N LEU A 1 -20.62 1.92 -14.50
CA LEU A 1 -21.67 2.79 -13.89
C LEU A 1 -21.89 2.53 -12.40
N GLY A 2 -21.80 1.27 -11.91
CA GLY A 2 -22.04 1.01 -10.48
C GLY A 2 -20.95 1.46 -9.52
N ARG A 3 -19.67 1.40 -9.91
CA ARG A 3 -18.54 1.66 -9.01
C ARG A 3 -18.38 3.15 -8.66
N TRP A 4 -18.43 4.03 -9.66
CA TRP A 4 -18.42 5.49 -9.47
C TRP A 4 -19.43 5.97 -8.44
N ARG A 5 -20.68 5.52 -8.59
CA ARG A 5 -21.77 5.92 -7.71
C ARG A 5 -21.52 5.47 -6.27
N LEU A 6 -21.03 4.25 -6.08
CA LEU A 6 -20.67 3.75 -4.74
C LEU A 6 -19.52 4.54 -4.11
N SER A 7 -18.49 4.89 -4.89
CA SER A 7 -17.38 5.72 -4.39
C SER A 7 -17.81 7.15 -4.10
N LEU A 8 -18.71 7.71 -4.91
CA LEU A 8 -19.30 9.04 -4.68
C LEU A 8 -20.12 9.05 -3.39
N ASP A 9 -21.00 8.07 -3.20
CA ASP A 9 -21.84 7.96 -2.00
C ASP A 9 -20.97 7.82 -0.72
N ARG A 10 -19.87 7.06 -0.79
CA ARG A 10 -18.92 6.89 0.35
C ARG A 10 -18.18 8.18 0.68
N LEU A 11 -17.65 8.87 -0.33
CA LEU A 11 -16.95 10.14 -0.15
C LEU A 11 -17.91 11.20 0.38
N LEU A 12 -19.11 11.29 -0.20
CA LEU A 12 -20.15 12.22 0.24
C LEU A 12 -20.51 11.96 1.71
N ASP A 13 -20.82 10.72 2.09
CA ASP A 13 -21.14 10.38 3.47
C ASP A 13 -20.00 10.74 4.44
N ALA A 14 -18.73 10.55 4.05
CA ALA A 14 -17.60 10.94 4.89
C ALA A 14 -17.47 12.47 5.04
N LEU A 15 -17.71 13.23 3.96
CA LEU A 15 -17.55 14.69 3.91
C LEU A 15 -18.74 15.45 4.49
N GLU A 16 -19.97 14.95 4.33
CA GLU A 16 -21.20 15.55 4.87
C GLU A 16 -21.26 15.43 6.40
N ASN A 17 -20.61 14.41 6.96
CA ASN A 17 -20.45 14.22 8.40
C ASN A 17 -19.27 15.04 9.00
N LEU A 18 -18.70 15.99 8.26
CA LEU A 18 -17.71 16.95 8.77
C LEU A 18 -18.38 18.25 9.22
N GLU A 19 -17.92 18.81 10.32
CA GLU A 19 -18.30 20.17 10.72
C GLU A 19 -17.72 21.19 9.72
N GLU A 20 -18.36 22.36 9.57
CA GLU A 20 -17.90 23.40 8.64
C GLU A 20 -16.42 23.78 8.82
N ALA A 21 -15.95 23.78 10.08
CA ALA A 21 -14.57 24.07 10.42
C ALA A 21 -13.61 22.99 9.88
N ASP A 22 -13.99 21.72 9.98
CA ASP A 22 -13.20 20.59 9.50
C ASP A 22 -13.25 20.46 7.98
N LEU A 23 -14.39 20.76 7.36
CA LEU A 23 -14.53 20.82 5.91
C LEU A 23 -13.65 21.94 5.31
N LYS A 24 -13.55 23.08 5.99
CA LYS A 24 -12.61 24.16 5.61
C LYS A 24 -11.14 23.72 5.75
N ARG A 25 -10.81 22.96 6.80
CA ARG A 25 -9.47 22.38 6.99
C ARG A 25 -9.16 21.34 5.93
N PHE A 26 -10.12 20.49 5.59
CA PHE A 26 -10.04 19.48 4.55
C PHE A 26 -9.70 20.11 3.20
N LYS A 27 -10.46 21.13 2.78
CA LYS A 27 -10.20 21.90 1.53
C LYS A 27 -8.78 22.47 1.47
N ARG A 28 -8.34 23.10 2.56
CA ARG A 28 -6.98 23.68 2.63
C ARG A 28 -5.92 22.58 2.53
N LYS A 29 -6.09 21.50 3.29
CA LYS A 29 -5.11 20.42 3.35
C LYS A 29 -5.06 19.63 2.04
N LEU A 30 -6.19 19.43 1.35
CA LEU A 30 -6.27 18.78 0.05
C LEU A 30 -5.45 19.50 -1.04
N ASN A 31 -5.34 20.84 -0.94
CA ASN A 31 -4.50 21.63 -1.84
C ASN A 31 -2.99 21.46 -1.57
N GLU A 32 -2.60 21.16 -0.34
CA GLU A 32 -1.21 21.00 0.11
C GLU A 32 -0.79 19.52 0.22
N PHE A 33 -1.73 18.59 0.05
CA PHE A 33 -1.53 17.18 0.33
C PHE A 33 -0.54 16.56 -0.66
N PRO A 34 0.49 15.83 -0.22
CA PRO A 34 1.43 15.20 -1.14
C PRO A 34 0.74 14.09 -1.95
N VAL A 35 0.52 14.34 -3.23
CA VAL A 35 -0.08 13.39 -4.17
C VAL A 35 0.98 12.53 -4.87
N LYS A 36 0.57 11.35 -5.38
CA LYS A 36 1.43 10.41 -6.09
C LYS A 36 2.03 11.06 -7.35
N LYS A 37 3.23 10.63 -7.72
CA LYS A 37 3.92 11.14 -8.92
C LYS A 37 3.05 10.98 -10.16
N GLY A 38 2.77 12.08 -10.86
CA GLY A 38 1.88 12.12 -12.03
C GLY A 38 0.47 12.67 -11.75
N TYR A 39 0.14 12.92 -10.48
CA TYR A 39 -1.07 13.65 -10.09
C TYR A 39 -0.72 15.05 -9.60
N GLU A 40 -1.67 15.97 -9.71
CA GLU A 40 -1.57 17.35 -9.22
C GLU A 40 -2.68 17.64 -8.21
N ASN A 41 -2.41 18.58 -7.30
CA ASN A 41 -3.41 19.00 -6.33
C ASN A 41 -4.55 19.77 -7.00
N ILE A 42 -5.77 19.52 -6.52
CA ILE A 42 -6.94 20.26 -6.98
C ILE A 42 -6.74 21.76 -6.69
N PRO A 43 -6.94 22.65 -7.67
CA PRO A 43 -6.76 24.09 -7.49
C PRO A 43 -7.66 24.64 -6.39
N LYS A 44 -7.09 25.45 -5.50
CA LYS A 44 -7.78 26.05 -4.35
C LYS A 44 -9.08 26.78 -4.73
N GLY A 45 -9.09 27.47 -5.87
CA GLY A 45 -10.29 28.18 -6.34
C GLY A 45 -11.49 27.28 -6.64
N ARG A 46 -11.26 26.01 -6.99
CA ARG A 46 -12.32 25.01 -7.16
C ARG A 46 -12.79 24.47 -5.81
N LEU A 47 -11.87 24.29 -4.87
CA LEU A 47 -12.16 23.77 -3.52
C LEU A 47 -12.92 24.78 -2.65
N GLU A 48 -12.64 26.08 -2.75
CA GLU A 48 -13.25 27.09 -1.88
C GLU A 48 -14.78 27.12 -1.98
N LYS A 49 -15.32 27.01 -3.19
CA LYS A 49 -16.76 27.09 -3.48
C LYS A 49 -17.51 25.75 -3.42
N ALA A 50 -16.78 24.63 -3.44
CA ALA A 50 -17.37 23.30 -3.48
C ALA A 50 -18.05 22.94 -2.15
N ASP A 51 -19.29 22.45 -2.18
CA ASP A 51 -19.91 21.80 -1.03
C ASP A 51 -19.41 20.34 -0.86
N ALA A 52 -19.99 19.58 0.07
CA ALA A 52 -19.55 18.20 0.31
C ALA A 52 -19.73 17.29 -0.91
N LEU A 53 -20.79 17.50 -1.70
CA LEU A 53 -21.07 16.74 -2.91
C LEU A 53 -20.11 17.15 -4.03
N ASP A 54 -19.94 18.45 -4.26
CA ASP A 54 -18.99 18.98 -5.24
C ASP A 54 -17.57 18.49 -4.95
N LEU A 55 -17.18 18.44 -3.67
CA LEU A 55 -15.87 17.93 -3.26
C LEU A 55 -15.71 16.44 -3.58
N ALA A 56 -16.73 15.63 -3.31
CA ALA A 56 -16.71 14.20 -3.62
C ALA A 56 -16.61 13.95 -5.13
N GLU A 57 -17.38 14.69 -5.94
CA GLU A 57 -17.30 14.61 -7.40
C GLU A 57 -15.96 15.11 -7.94
N LEU A 58 -15.42 16.20 -7.38
CA LEU A 58 -14.12 16.74 -7.75
C LEU A 58 -13.00 15.74 -7.46
N LEU A 59 -13.01 15.10 -6.29
CA LEU A 59 -12.03 14.07 -5.92
C LEU A 59 -12.04 12.93 -6.94
N LEU A 60 -13.22 12.39 -7.27
CA LEU A 60 -13.35 11.30 -8.24
C LEU A 60 -12.96 11.73 -9.66
N SER A 61 -13.29 12.96 -10.04
CA SER A 61 -12.99 13.49 -11.38
C SER A 61 -11.50 13.78 -11.57
N PHE A 62 -10.80 14.22 -10.53
CA PHE A 62 -9.37 14.54 -10.59
C PHE A 62 -8.47 13.34 -10.33
N TYR A 63 -8.80 12.52 -9.34
CA TYR A 63 -7.94 11.44 -8.87
C TYR A 63 -8.40 10.05 -9.34
N ALA A 64 -9.57 9.92 -9.97
CA ALA A 64 -10.21 8.64 -10.30
C ALA A 64 -10.62 7.82 -9.06
N GLU A 65 -11.58 6.90 -9.24
CA GLU A 65 -12.27 6.17 -8.16
C GLU A 65 -11.33 5.62 -7.07
N GLU A 66 -10.31 4.87 -7.48
CA GLU A 66 -9.44 4.15 -6.53
C GLU A 66 -8.52 5.10 -5.74
N TYR A 67 -8.07 6.19 -6.36
CA TYR A 67 -7.11 7.10 -5.73
C TYR A 67 -7.78 8.29 -5.04
N ALA A 68 -9.00 8.65 -5.44
CA ALA A 68 -9.81 9.66 -4.76
C ALA A 68 -10.12 9.27 -3.31
N GLU A 69 -10.50 8.01 -3.07
CA GLU A 69 -10.76 7.49 -1.73
C GLU A 69 -9.47 7.49 -0.88
N GLU A 70 -8.34 7.06 -1.45
CA GLU A 70 -7.03 7.10 -0.75
C GLU A 70 -6.63 8.53 -0.34
N VAL A 71 -6.78 9.50 -1.25
CA VAL A 71 -6.46 10.91 -0.98
C VAL A 71 -7.39 11.46 0.10
N ALA A 72 -8.70 11.18 0.02
CA ALA A 72 -9.65 11.65 1.02
C ALA A 72 -9.35 11.09 2.42
N ILE A 73 -9.01 9.79 2.52
CA ILE A 73 -8.62 9.15 3.79
C ILE A 73 -7.39 9.85 4.37
N GLY A 74 -6.33 10.02 3.58
CA GLY A 74 -5.08 10.64 4.05
C GLY A 74 -5.28 12.10 4.49
N VAL A 75 -6.11 12.86 3.77
CA VAL A 75 -6.44 14.24 4.17
C VAL A 75 -7.27 14.28 5.44
N LEU A 76 -8.24 13.35 5.63
CA LEU A 76 -9.03 13.24 6.85
C LEU A 76 -8.15 12.90 8.08
N GLU A 77 -7.15 12.03 7.90
CA GLU A 77 -6.18 11.71 8.96
C GLU A 77 -5.35 12.92 9.37
N GLU A 78 -4.87 13.70 8.40
CA GLU A 78 -4.07 14.92 8.63
C GLU A 78 -4.83 16.03 9.35
N ILE A 79 -6.14 16.14 9.15
CA ILE A 79 -6.98 17.11 9.88
C ILE A 79 -7.53 16.55 11.20
N ASN A 80 -7.06 15.37 11.61
CA ASN A 80 -7.44 14.66 12.84
C ASN A 80 -8.91 14.15 12.86
N CYS A 81 -9.56 14.03 11.70
CA CYS A 81 -10.90 13.44 11.53
C CYS A 81 -10.80 11.92 11.36
N LYS A 82 -10.16 11.25 12.33
CA LYS A 82 -9.83 9.82 12.25
C LYS A 82 -11.05 8.92 12.11
N ARG A 83 -12.16 9.26 12.78
CA ARG A 83 -13.40 8.48 12.71
C ARG A 83 -13.97 8.44 11.29
N GLN A 84 -13.94 9.57 10.59
CA GLN A 84 -14.38 9.70 9.21
C GLN A 84 -13.42 8.99 8.25
N ALA A 85 -12.10 9.11 8.49
CA ALA A 85 -11.08 8.39 7.73
C ALA A 85 -11.24 6.87 7.85
N GLU A 86 -11.42 6.36 9.07
CA GLU A 86 -11.65 4.93 9.35
C GLU A 86 -12.96 4.44 8.73
N LYS A 87 -14.03 5.21 8.84
CA LYS A 87 -15.32 4.88 8.19
C LYS A 87 -15.14 4.76 6.69
N LEU A 88 -14.54 5.75 6.03
CA LEU A 88 -14.28 5.75 4.60
C LEU A 88 -13.37 4.58 4.18
N ALA A 89 -12.29 4.34 4.93
CA ALA A 89 -11.36 3.22 4.69
C ALA A 89 -12.04 1.85 4.85
N SER A 90 -12.93 1.70 5.83
CA SER A 90 -13.69 0.45 6.05
C SER A 90 -14.65 0.16 4.90
N LEU A 91 -15.22 1.20 4.29
CA LEU A 91 -16.14 1.09 3.15
C LEU A 91 -15.39 0.88 1.83
N ALA A 92 -14.27 1.57 1.64
CA ALA A 92 -13.34 1.40 0.51
C ALA A 92 -12.75 -0.02 0.48
N GLY A 93 -12.37 -0.54 1.64
CA GLY A 93 -11.68 -1.81 1.83
C GLY A 93 -12.57 -2.96 2.28
N THR A 94 -13.62 -3.33 1.53
CA THR A 94 -14.37 -4.57 1.81
C THR A 94 -13.52 -5.82 1.47
N LYS A 95 -12.64 -6.14 2.43
CA LYS A 95 -11.97 -7.38 2.86
C LYS A 95 -10.78 -6.83 3.67
N ILE A 96 -10.75 -6.87 5.01
CA ILE A 96 -10.80 -8.05 5.87
C ILE A 96 -11.18 -7.62 7.31
N SER A 97 -11.97 -8.48 7.96
CA SER A 97 -12.33 -8.60 9.39
C SER A 97 -11.84 -7.60 10.43
N ALA A 98 -12.81 -7.13 11.22
CA ALA A 98 -12.68 -6.43 12.47
C ALA A 98 -11.76 -7.11 13.50
N SER A 99 -10.98 -6.29 14.22
CA SER A 99 -10.65 -6.32 15.67
C SER A 99 -9.18 -5.94 15.95
N LEU A 100 -8.94 -4.70 16.42
CA LEU A 100 -8.07 -4.29 17.55
C LEU A 100 -7.43 -2.89 17.36
N PRO A 101 -7.20 -2.15 18.46
CA PRO A 101 -6.89 -0.72 18.46
C PRO A 101 -5.37 -0.42 18.54
N ALA A 102 -5.05 0.86 18.31
CA ALA A 102 -3.78 1.56 18.58
C ALA A 102 -2.65 1.36 17.55
N VAL A 103 -2.68 2.26 16.56
CA VAL A 103 -1.63 2.73 15.65
C VAL A 103 -0.25 2.09 15.83
N ARG A 104 0.10 1.21 14.89
CA ARG A 104 1.46 1.08 14.36
C ARG A 104 1.34 0.88 12.86
N ILE A 105 2.17 1.60 12.09
CA ILE A 105 2.39 1.30 10.68
C ILE A 105 2.76 -0.18 10.59
N SER A 106 1.81 -1.00 10.18
CA SER A 106 2.01 -2.40 9.83
C SER A 106 1.38 -2.54 8.47
N GLY A 107 2.22 -2.40 7.46
CA GLY A 107 1.90 -2.92 6.15
C GLY A 107 1.39 -4.35 6.28
N ARG A 108 0.66 -4.82 5.27
CA ARG A 108 0.63 -6.25 5.01
C ARG A 108 2.08 -6.71 5.02
N VAL A 109 2.50 -7.33 6.12
CA VAL A 109 3.74 -8.08 6.19
C VAL A 109 3.55 -9.10 5.07
N HIS A 110 4.25 -8.93 3.94
CA HIS A 110 4.08 -9.85 2.82
C HIS A 110 4.38 -11.24 3.37
N PHE A 111 3.75 -12.27 2.82
CA PHE A 111 3.99 -13.66 3.20
C PHE A 111 5.49 -13.97 3.39
N ILE A 112 6.30 -13.41 2.49
CA ILE A 112 7.76 -13.35 2.50
C ILE A 112 8.35 -12.77 3.80
N ASP A 113 7.89 -11.60 4.24
CA ASP A 113 8.34 -10.96 5.48
C ASP A 113 7.91 -11.76 6.72
N ARG A 114 6.74 -12.39 6.67
CA ARG A 114 6.16 -13.19 7.77
C ARG A 114 6.95 -14.48 7.97
N HIS A 115 7.22 -15.21 6.89
CA HIS A 115 7.92 -16.49 6.93
C HIS A 115 9.41 -16.35 6.60
N ARG A 116 9.99 -15.16 6.79
CA ARG A 116 11.38 -14.86 6.39
C ARG A 116 12.37 -15.92 6.89
N GLU A 117 12.25 -16.36 8.14
CA GLU A 117 13.24 -17.27 8.74
C GLU A 117 13.12 -18.68 8.16
N GLU A 118 11.90 -19.17 7.95
CA GLU A 118 11.67 -20.48 7.34
C GLU A 118 12.10 -20.47 5.87
N LEU A 119 11.86 -19.37 5.16
CA LEU A 119 12.35 -19.19 3.80
C LEU A 119 13.88 -19.11 3.78
N ILE A 120 14.54 -18.34 4.67
CA ILE A 120 16.00 -18.24 4.77
C ILE A 120 16.64 -19.62 5.02
N GLN A 121 16.01 -20.44 5.86
CA GLN A 121 16.56 -21.73 6.27
C GLN A 121 16.30 -22.84 5.25
N ARG A 122 15.11 -22.87 4.64
CA ARG A 122 14.63 -24.02 3.83
C ARG A 122 14.64 -23.75 2.33
N THR A 123 14.94 -22.52 1.90
CA THR A 123 15.00 -22.18 0.47
C THR A 123 16.43 -22.16 -0.07
N PRO A 124 16.73 -22.86 -1.18
CA PRO A 124 17.97 -22.69 -1.91
C PRO A 124 17.95 -21.33 -2.64
N ILE A 125 18.63 -20.35 -2.05
CA ILE A 125 18.64 -18.97 -2.54
C ILE A 125 19.27 -18.82 -3.93
N ASP A 126 20.19 -19.69 -4.36
CA ASP A 126 20.82 -19.59 -5.69
C ASP A 126 19.78 -19.69 -6.82
N GLN A 127 18.84 -20.64 -6.71
CA GLN A 127 17.78 -20.82 -7.72
C GLN A 127 16.79 -19.64 -7.73
N VAL A 128 16.52 -19.08 -6.56
CA VAL A 128 15.63 -17.92 -6.41
C VAL A 128 16.31 -16.64 -6.89
N LEU A 129 17.60 -16.47 -6.61
CA LEU A 129 18.42 -15.37 -7.10
C LEU A 129 18.47 -15.36 -8.62
N ASP A 130 18.64 -16.52 -9.26
CA ASP A 130 18.66 -16.63 -10.72
C ASP A 130 17.32 -16.23 -11.35
N CYS A 131 16.19 -16.55 -10.72
CA CYS A 131 14.88 -16.08 -11.18
C CYS A 131 14.64 -14.58 -10.93
N LEU A 132 15.25 -14.03 -9.88
CA LEU A 132 15.16 -12.61 -9.54
C LEU A 132 16.21 -11.75 -10.26
N TYR A 133 17.20 -12.38 -10.89
CA TYR A 133 18.24 -11.73 -11.66
C TYR A 133 17.65 -11.12 -12.93
N GLY A 134 17.87 -9.82 -13.13
CA GLY A 134 17.37 -9.10 -14.30
C GLY A 134 15.91 -8.64 -14.21
N THR A 135 15.12 -9.18 -13.27
CA THR A 135 13.75 -8.73 -13.00
C THR A 135 13.68 -7.80 -11.79
N VAL A 136 14.30 -8.19 -10.68
CA VAL A 136 14.19 -7.50 -9.38
C VAL A 136 15.56 -7.10 -8.83
N LEU A 137 16.60 -7.88 -9.12
CA LEU A 137 17.97 -7.64 -8.67
C LEU A 137 18.80 -7.09 -9.83
N THR A 138 19.54 -6.01 -9.55
CA THR A 138 20.55 -5.52 -10.48
C THR A 138 21.79 -6.43 -10.48
N PRO A 139 22.60 -6.44 -11.56
CA PRO A 139 23.79 -7.27 -11.62
C PRO A 139 24.75 -7.06 -10.45
N GLU A 140 24.91 -5.82 -10.02
CA GLU A 140 25.75 -5.43 -8.87
C GLU A 140 25.23 -5.98 -7.54
N GLN A 141 23.90 -6.02 -7.36
CA GLN A 141 23.25 -6.56 -6.17
C GLN A 141 23.35 -8.08 -6.13
N TYR A 142 23.11 -8.73 -7.27
CA TYR A 142 23.24 -10.17 -7.41
C TYR A 142 24.67 -10.63 -7.11
N GLU A 143 25.69 -9.95 -7.65
CA GLU A 143 27.09 -10.32 -7.41
C GLU A 143 27.48 -10.14 -5.94
N LYS A 144 27.04 -9.05 -5.29
CA LYS A 144 27.25 -8.84 -3.84
C LYS A 144 26.62 -9.92 -2.98
N ILE A 145 25.43 -10.39 -3.35
CA ILE A 145 24.76 -11.47 -2.62
C ILE A 145 25.50 -12.78 -2.90
N ARG A 146 25.75 -13.12 -4.18
CA ARG A 146 26.42 -14.37 -4.59
C ARG A 146 27.83 -14.52 -4.01
N ALA A 147 28.52 -13.41 -3.74
CA ALA A 147 29.84 -13.41 -3.10
C ALA A 147 29.85 -13.92 -1.65
N LYS A 148 28.68 -14.16 -1.03
CA LYS A 148 28.59 -14.74 0.32
C LYS A 148 28.75 -16.26 0.30
N GLU A 149 29.39 -16.77 1.34
CA GLU A 149 29.83 -18.17 1.44
C GLU A 149 28.66 -19.12 1.69
N THR A 150 27.67 -18.72 2.49
CA THR A 150 26.52 -19.57 2.84
C THR A 150 25.21 -19.05 2.25
N ASN A 151 24.31 -19.97 1.88
CA ASN A 151 22.99 -19.63 1.34
C ASN A 151 22.14 -18.83 2.34
N GLN A 152 22.36 -19.00 3.64
CA GLN A 152 21.64 -18.26 4.68
C GLN A 152 22.09 -16.79 4.76
N GLU A 153 23.40 -16.53 4.63
CA GLU A 153 23.91 -15.15 4.61
C GLU A 153 23.52 -14.40 3.34
N LYS A 154 23.51 -15.08 2.19
CA LYS A 154 22.97 -14.53 0.93
C LYS A 154 21.54 -14.02 1.12
N MET A 155 20.70 -14.86 1.72
CA MET A 155 19.29 -14.58 1.95
C MET A 155 19.10 -13.47 3.00
N ARG A 156 19.90 -13.48 4.08
CA ARG A 156 19.92 -12.37 5.05
C ARG A 156 20.33 -11.05 4.42
N GLU A 157 21.39 -11.01 3.61
CA GLU A 157 21.78 -9.76 2.93
C GLU A 157 20.67 -9.27 2.01
N LEU A 158 20.04 -10.14 1.22
CA LEU A 158 18.91 -9.76 0.39
C LEU A 158 17.77 -9.16 1.24
N TYR A 159 17.41 -9.80 2.36
CA TYR A 159 16.33 -9.34 3.24
C TYR A 159 16.66 -8.07 4.03
N TYR A 160 17.91 -7.87 4.46
CA TYR A 160 18.26 -6.73 5.30
C TYR A 160 18.79 -5.53 4.51
N LYS A 161 19.53 -5.77 3.42
CA LYS A 161 20.12 -4.71 2.59
C LYS A 161 19.23 -4.30 1.43
N ILE A 162 18.54 -5.25 0.80
CA ILE A 162 17.83 -4.99 -0.47
C ILE A 162 16.32 -4.89 -0.26
N MET A 163 15.76 -5.62 0.70
CA MET A 163 14.33 -5.54 1.01
C MET A 163 13.81 -4.15 1.42
N PRO A 164 14.58 -3.26 2.11
CA PRO A 164 14.15 -1.88 2.33
C PRO A 164 13.95 -1.10 1.03
N SER A 165 14.66 -1.48 -0.03
CA SER A 165 14.53 -0.94 -1.38
C SER A 165 13.55 -1.72 -2.28
N TRP A 166 12.90 -2.76 -1.76
CA TRP A 166 11.92 -3.56 -2.52
C TRP A 166 10.50 -3.03 -2.34
N ASN A 167 9.85 -2.76 -3.47
CA ASN A 167 8.43 -2.46 -3.53
C ASN A 167 7.59 -3.76 -3.47
N ASN A 168 6.28 -3.65 -3.25
CA ASN A 168 5.38 -4.82 -3.18
C ASN A 168 5.50 -5.75 -4.40
N TYR A 169 5.70 -5.20 -5.60
CA TYR A 169 5.97 -5.98 -6.82
C TYR A 169 7.19 -6.90 -6.69
N CYS A 170 8.28 -6.42 -6.09
CA CYS A 170 9.49 -7.21 -5.87
C CYS A 170 9.25 -8.38 -4.90
N LYS A 171 8.42 -8.15 -3.87
CA LYS A 171 8.03 -9.17 -2.90
C LYS A 171 7.13 -10.23 -3.55
N ASP A 172 6.22 -9.81 -4.44
CA ASP A 172 5.37 -10.73 -5.20
C ASP A 172 6.19 -11.58 -6.18
N GLN A 173 7.19 -11.01 -6.84
CA GLN A 173 8.11 -11.77 -7.70
C GLN A 173 8.92 -12.80 -6.90
N LEU A 174 9.40 -12.45 -5.70
CA LEU A 174 10.06 -13.42 -4.82
C LEU A 174 9.10 -14.55 -4.40
N TYR A 175 7.84 -14.24 -4.08
CA TYR A 175 6.83 -15.26 -3.80
C TYR A 175 6.57 -16.17 -5.01
N VAL A 176 6.43 -15.61 -6.21
CA VAL A 176 6.24 -16.39 -7.44
C VAL A 176 7.44 -17.30 -7.69
N ALA A 177 8.67 -16.79 -7.56
CA ALA A 177 9.88 -17.59 -7.72
C ALA A 177 9.96 -18.72 -6.68
N LEU A 178 9.60 -18.43 -5.43
CA LEU A 178 9.55 -19.44 -4.37
C LEU A 178 8.47 -20.50 -4.64
N LYS A 179 7.31 -20.10 -5.13
CA LYS A 179 6.21 -21.02 -5.47
C LYS A 179 6.55 -21.89 -6.67
N ASP A 180 7.26 -21.34 -7.65
CA ASP A 180 7.73 -22.08 -8.83
C ASP A 180 8.81 -23.10 -8.46
N LYS A 181 9.77 -22.71 -7.62
CA LYS A 181 10.88 -23.60 -7.23
C LYS A 181 10.52 -24.58 -6.11
N ASN A 182 9.78 -24.12 -5.11
CA ASN A 182 9.43 -24.87 -3.90
C ASN A 182 7.95 -24.72 -3.55
N PRO A 183 7.02 -25.26 -4.38
CA PRO A 183 5.59 -25.18 -4.10
C PRO A 183 5.22 -25.83 -2.77
N TYR A 184 5.84 -26.96 -2.42
CA TYR A 184 5.60 -27.66 -1.14
C TYR A 184 5.98 -26.82 0.09
N LEU A 185 7.02 -26.00 -0.02
CA LEU A 185 7.43 -25.11 1.07
C LEU A 185 6.39 -24.00 1.24
N ILE A 186 5.87 -23.45 0.14
CA ILE A 186 4.81 -22.44 0.19
C ILE A 186 3.53 -23.02 0.77
N GLU A 187 3.12 -24.23 0.39
CA GLU A 187 1.95 -24.91 0.96
C GLU A 187 2.11 -25.19 2.46
N ASP A 188 3.28 -25.66 2.91
CA ASP A 188 3.59 -25.87 4.35
C ASP A 188 3.54 -24.56 5.16
N LEU A 189 3.97 -23.46 4.54
CA LEU A 189 4.00 -22.14 5.16
C LEU A 189 2.64 -21.40 5.08
N GLU A 190 1.84 -21.63 4.04
CA GLU A 190 0.47 -21.10 3.92
C GLU A 190 -0.54 -21.83 4.83
N GLY A 191 -0.25 -23.08 5.19
CA GLY A 191 -1.10 -23.88 6.09
C GLY A 191 -0.89 -23.65 7.59
N LYS A 192 0.10 -22.83 7.99
CA LYS A 192 0.42 -22.48 9.38
C LYS A 192 -0.22 -21.15 9.81
#